data_AF-A0A7C6F6T3-F1
#
_entry.id   AF-A0A7C6F6T3-F1
#
_cell.length_a   1.000
_cell.length_b   1.000
_cell.length_c   1.000
_cell.angle_alpha   90.00
_cell.angle_beta   90.00
_cell.angle_gamma   90.00
#
_symmetry.space_group_name_H-M   'P 1'
#
loop_
_entity.id
_entity.type
_entity.pdbx_description
1 polymer ?
#
loop_
_entity_poly.entity_id
_entity_poly.type
_entity_poly.pdbx_seq_one_letter_code
_entity_poly.pdbx_strand_id
1 'polypeptide(L)'
;MNSLPRTGPGLEALRRHYDPPFFTRIGLRYRDVVRRSRLQLAEMPWSELLQPWISSVLAMPEAAKHIQGVQTQFVLNLPEETSRVQVWAGLVHDGRNNENCFLVDSDFYTEQQTAPSHVFDRLNAFNHYARRFFRWCITDRLHEAMRPHPVSSL
;
A
#
# COMPACT_ATOMS: atom_id res chain seq x y z
N MET A 1 4.46 24.08 16.07
CA MET A 1 3.76 22.98 16.79
C MET A 1 3.55 21.87 15.78
N ASN A 2 4.39 20.84 15.82
CA ASN A 2 4.29 19.70 14.90
C ASN A 2 2.95 19.01 15.12
N SER A 3 2.08 19.00 14.11
CA SER A 3 0.85 18.23 14.16
C SER A 3 1.21 16.75 14.27
N LEU A 4 0.83 16.12 15.37
CA LEU A 4 0.93 14.66 15.51
C LEU A 4 0.22 14.01 14.31
N PRO A 5 0.81 12.99 13.66
CA PRO A 5 0.14 12.25 12.60
C PRO A 5 -1.22 11.75 13.09
N ARG A 6 -2.20 11.57 12.18
CA ARG A 6 -3.61 11.23 12.52
C ARG A 6 -3.79 9.97 13.39
N THR A 7 -2.73 9.19 13.60
CA THR A 7 -2.64 8.03 14.49
C THR A 7 -2.30 8.37 15.96
N GLY A 8 -1.95 9.63 16.26
CA GLY A 8 -1.56 10.15 17.58
C GLY A 8 -2.51 9.80 18.73
N PRO A 9 -3.80 10.15 18.64
CA PRO A 9 -4.76 9.97 19.73
C PRO A 9 -4.99 8.51 20.14
N GLY A 10 -4.93 7.59 19.18
CA GLY A 10 -5.15 6.15 19.45
C GLY A 10 -4.00 5.51 20.23
N LEU A 11 -2.75 5.83 19.87
CA LEU A 11 -1.59 5.34 20.61
C LEU A 11 -1.54 5.93 22.03
N GLU A 12 -1.88 7.21 22.19
CA GLU A 12 -1.95 7.83 23.51
C GLU A 12 -3.00 7.16 24.41
N ALA A 13 -4.20 6.88 23.90
CA ALA A 13 -5.23 6.17 24.66
C ALA A 13 -4.74 4.79 25.11
N LEU A 14 -4.10 4.03 24.21
CA LEU A 14 -3.54 2.73 24.53
C LEU A 14 -2.46 2.83 25.62
N ARG A 15 -1.53 3.78 25.50
CA ARG A 15 -0.49 4.02 26.52
C ARG A 15 -1.09 4.37 27.89
N ARG A 16 -2.12 5.21 27.93
CA ARG A 16 -2.78 5.63 29.19
C ARG A 16 -3.44 4.47 29.93
N HIS A 17 -3.99 3.49 29.22
CA HIS A 17 -4.73 2.38 29.85
C HIS A 17 -3.91 1.12 30.09
N TYR A 18 -2.93 0.83 29.24
CA TYR A 18 -2.19 -0.42 29.27
C TYR A 18 -0.72 -0.29 29.64
N ASP A 19 -0.17 0.93 29.57
CA ASP A 19 1.25 1.24 29.83
C ASP A 19 2.24 0.13 29.41
N PRO A 20 2.20 -0.33 28.15
CA PRO A 20 3.01 -1.47 27.75
C PRO A 20 4.50 -1.09 27.77
N PRO A 21 5.39 -1.93 28.33
CA PRO A 21 6.82 -1.64 28.33
C PRO A 21 7.40 -1.67 26.90
N PHE A 22 6.80 -2.43 26.00
CA PHE A 22 7.14 -2.51 24.58
C PHE A 22 5.97 -3.04 23.75
N PHE A 23 6.01 -2.77 22.45
CA PHE A 23 5.15 -3.37 21.43
C PHE A 23 5.88 -4.51 20.73
N THR A 24 5.21 -5.63 20.50
CA THR A 24 5.77 -6.82 19.82
C THR A 24 5.56 -6.78 18.31
N ARG A 25 4.64 -5.95 17.81
CA ARG A 25 4.45 -5.70 16.39
C ARG A 25 4.01 -4.26 16.18
N ILE A 26 4.66 -3.59 15.23
CA ILE A 26 4.22 -2.30 14.72
C ILE A 26 3.98 -2.48 13.24
N GLY A 27 2.83 -2.05 12.75
CA GLY A 27 2.45 -2.17 11.35
C GLY A 27 1.72 -0.95 10.83
N LEU A 28 1.83 -0.71 9.53
CA LEU A 28 1.11 0.31 8.78
C LEU A 28 0.66 -0.30 7.45
N ARG A 29 -0.67 -0.36 7.25
CA ARG A 29 -1.29 -0.99 6.09
C ARG A 29 -1.90 0.03 5.14
N TYR A 30 -1.57 -0.08 3.86
CA TYR A 30 -2.16 0.70 2.77
C TYR A 30 -2.96 -0.22 1.84
N ARG A 31 -4.12 0.26 1.39
CA ARG A 31 -4.99 -0.45 0.45
C ARG A 31 -5.31 0.46 -0.72
N ASP A 32 -4.55 0.30 -1.79
CA ASP A 32 -4.68 1.11 -3.00
C ASP A 32 -5.55 0.36 -4.01
N VAL A 33 -6.74 0.90 -4.29
CA VAL A 33 -7.67 0.33 -5.27
C VAL A 33 -7.70 1.21 -6.51
N VAL A 34 -7.10 0.71 -7.59
CA VAL A 34 -7.11 1.36 -8.90
C VAL A 34 -8.44 1.10 -9.58
N ARG A 35 -9.19 2.18 -9.82
CA ARG A 35 -10.44 2.20 -10.57
C ARG A 35 -10.19 2.92 -11.88
N ARG A 36 -10.17 2.19 -12.99
CA ARG A 36 -9.82 2.74 -14.30
C ARG A 36 -10.85 3.77 -14.76
N SER A 37 -12.12 3.54 -14.44
CA SER A 37 -13.22 4.47 -14.78
C SER A 37 -13.00 5.88 -14.22
N ARG A 38 -12.57 6.00 -12.96
CA ARG A 38 -12.32 7.29 -12.28
C ARG A 38 -11.13 8.06 -12.82
N LEU A 39 -10.23 7.37 -13.49
CA LEU A 39 -9.01 7.92 -14.05
C LEU A 39 -9.12 8.13 -15.58
N GLN A 40 -10.29 7.86 -16.18
CA GLN A 40 -10.49 7.90 -17.63
C GLN A 40 -9.58 6.92 -18.39
N LEU A 41 -9.30 5.76 -17.77
CA LEU A 41 -8.41 4.71 -18.28
C LEU A 41 -9.16 3.39 -18.54
N ALA A 42 -10.49 3.40 -18.67
CA ALA A 42 -11.32 2.20 -18.74
C ALA A 42 -10.86 1.20 -19.82
N GLU A 43 -10.46 1.72 -20.99
CA GLU A 43 -10.01 0.92 -22.13
C GLU A 43 -8.54 0.48 -22.05
N MET A 44 -7.77 0.98 -21.08
CA MET A 44 -6.35 0.65 -20.97
C MET A 44 -6.16 -0.73 -20.32
N PRO A 45 -5.31 -1.61 -20.88
CA PRO A 45 -5.02 -2.89 -20.27
C PRO A 45 -4.23 -2.71 -18.97
N TRP A 46 -4.36 -3.66 -18.03
CA TRP A 46 -3.65 -3.60 -16.76
C TRP A 46 -2.12 -3.58 -16.93
N SER A 47 -1.60 -4.20 -17.97
CA SER A 47 -0.18 -4.20 -18.34
C SER A 47 0.38 -2.81 -18.68
N GLU A 48 -0.47 -1.86 -19.07
CA GLU A 48 -0.06 -0.47 -19.31
C GLU A 48 -0.13 0.40 -18.06
N LEU A 49 -0.75 -0.10 -16.98
CA LEU A 49 -1.01 0.66 -15.75
C LEU A 49 -0.18 0.17 -14.56
N LEU A 50 0.15 -1.12 -14.55
CA LEU A 50 0.85 -1.81 -13.47
C LEU A 50 2.15 -2.40 -13.99
N GLN A 51 3.16 -2.45 -13.14
CA GLN A 51 4.41 -3.11 -13.49
C GLN A 51 4.22 -4.63 -13.61
N PRO A 52 5.00 -5.32 -14.47
CA PRO A 52 4.78 -6.74 -14.78
C PRO A 52 4.76 -7.66 -13.56
N TRP A 53 5.62 -7.39 -12.56
CA TRP A 53 5.69 -8.17 -11.32
C TRP A 53 4.46 -7.98 -10.40
N ILE A 54 3.66 -6.94 -10.63
CA ILE A 54 2.38 -6.71 -9.93
C ILE A 54 1.22 -7.27 -10.73
N SER A 55 1.16 -6.99 -12.04
CA SER A 55 0.06 -7.45 -12.90
C SER A 55 0.06 -8.96 -13.13
N SER A 56 1.20 -9.64 -12.91
CA SER A 56 1.34 -11.10 -13.04
C SER A 56 0.84 -11.57 -14.41
N VAL A 57 0.02 -12.62 -14.47
CA VAL A 57 -0.58 -13.17 -15.70
C VAL A 57 -1.40 -12.16 -16.52
N LEU A 58 -1.82 -11.03 -15.95
CA LEU A 58 -2.48 -9.95 -16.72
C LEU A 58 -1.51 -9.17 -17.62
N ALA A 59 -0.19 -9.35 -17.44
CA ALA A 59 0.81 -8.80 -18.35
C ALA A 59 0.83 -9.52 -19.71
N MET A 60 0.21 -10.70 -19.82
CA MET A 60 0.17 -11.49 -21.06
C MET A 60 -1.05 -11.08 -21.91
N PRO A 61 -0.88 -10.33 -23.02
CA PRO A 61 -2.00 -9.74 -23.76
C PRO A 61 -3.02 -10.76 -24.27
N GLU A 62 -2.56 -11.94 -24.69
CA GLU A 62 -3.39 -13.02 -25.25
C GLU A 62 -4.31 -13.62 -24.19
N ALA A 63 -3.85 -13.71 -22.94
CA ALA A 63 -4.57 -14.32 -21.83
C ALA A 63 -5.39 -13.30 -21.02
N ALA A 64 -4.94 -12.04 -20.93
CA ALA A 64 -5.52 -11.01 -20.05
C ALA A 64 -7.05 -10.88 -20.15
N LYS A 65 -7.60 -10.92 -21.37
CA LYS A 65 -9.04 -10.82 -21.63
C LYS A 65 -9.86 -12.03 -21.15
N HIS A 66 -9.22 -13.17 -20.90
CA HIS A 66 -9.86 -14.42 -20.46
C HIS A 66 -9.71 -14.64 -18.95
N ILE A 67 -8.89 -13.83 -18.27
CA ILE A 67 -8.64 -13.96 -16.83
C ILE A 67 -9.79 -13.30 -16.06
N GLN A 68 -10.53 -14.10 -15.30
CA GLN A 68 -11.64 -13.63 -14.46
C GLN A 68 -11.18 -13.18 -13.06
N GLY A 69 -10.01 -13.63 -12.63
CA GLY A 69 -9.44 -13.29 -11.34
C GLY A 69 -7.96 -13.64 -11.27
N VAL A 70 -7.19 -12.82 -10.57
CA VAL A 70 -5.80 -13.09 -10.21
C VAL A 70 -5.55 -12.54 -8.83
N GLN A 71 -4.79 -13.28 -8.03
CA GLN A 71 -4.28 -12.84 -6.75
C GLN A 71 -2.83 -13.29 -6.63
N THR A 72 -1.97 -12.39 -6.19
CA THR A 72 -0.55 -12.64 -5.96
C THR A 72 -0.21 -12.18 -4.55
N GLN A 73 0.61 -12.96 -3.86
CA GLN A 73 1.09 -12.65 -2.53
C GLN A 73 2.60 -12.82 -2.47
N PHE A 74 3.29 -11.86 -1.85
CA PHE A 74 4.72 -11.96 -1.59
C PHE A 74 5.11 -11.11 -0.37
N VAL A 75 6.32 -11.35 0.14
CA VAL A 75 6.93 -10.58 1.24
C VAL A 75 8.28 -10.07 0.78
N LEU A 76 8.57 -8.79 1.03
CA LEU A 76 9.88 -8.20 0.79
C LEU A 76 10.51 -7.80 2.13
N ASN A 77 11.81 -8.04 2.26
CA ASN A 77 12.60 -7.45 3.33
C ASN A 77 12.89 -5.99 2.97
N LEU A 78 12.74 -5.09 3.94
CA LEU A 78 13.09 -3.67 3.77
C LEU A 78 14.56 -3.47 4.16
N PRO A 79 15.18 -2.33 3.79
CA PRO A 79 16.59 -2.07 4.10
C PRO A 79 16.94 -2.14 5.60
N GLU A 80 15.97 -1.88 6.48
CA GLU A 80 16.10 -2.20 7.90
C GLU A 80 15.84 -3.71 8.10
N GLU A 81 16.84 -4.46 8.57
CA GLU A 81 16.83 -5.94 8.63
C GLU A 81 15.64 -6.55 9.42
N THR A 82 14.98 -5.77 10.27
CA THR A 82 13.85 -6.20 11.09
C THR A 82 12.48 -5.80 10.53
N SER A 83 12.44 -5.13 9.38
CA SER A 83 11.23 -4.57 8.78
C SER A 83 10.91 -5.28 7.46
N ARG A 84 9.61 -5.53 7.22
CA ARG A 84 9.11 -6.25 6.05
C ARG A 84 7.88 -5.55 5.48
N VAL A 85 7.58 -5.83 4.21
CA VAL A 85 6.27 -5.55 3.62
C VAL A 85 5.66 -6.84 3.10
N GLN A 86 4.46 -7.16 3.58
CA GLN A 86 3.63 -8.22 3.01
C GLN A 86 2.63 -7.60 2.04
N VAL A 87 2.57 -8.16 0.84
CA VAL A 87 1.80 -7.60 -0.26
C VAL A 87 0.79 -8.64 -0.75
N TRP A 88 -0.45 -8.19 -0.93
CA TRP A 88 -1.45 -8.87 -1.73
C TRP A 88 -1.85 -7.97 -2.88
N ALA A 89 -1.76 -8.47 -4.11
CA ALA A 89 -2.13 -7.73 -5.30
C ALA A 89 -3.07 -8.57 -6.17
N GLY A 90 -4.04 -7.95 -6.82
CA GLY A 90 -4.95 -8.69 -7.69
C GLY A 90 -6.22 -7.96 -8.10
N LEU A 91 -7.01 -8.65 -8.92
CA LEU A 91 -8.32 -8.15 -9.33
C LEU A 91 -9.32 -8.24 -8.18
N VAL A 92 -10.07 -7.16 -7.98
CA VAL A 92 -11.18 -7.10 -7.04
C VAL A 92 -12.39 -6.50 -7.73
N HIS A 93 -13.58 -6.98 -7.39
CA HIS A 93 -14.82 -6.47 -7.96
C HIS A 93 -15.43 -5.40 -7.05
N ASP A 94 -15.64 -4.18 -7.57
CA ASP A 94 -16.43 -3.16 -6.89
C ASP A 94 -17.91 -3.33 -7.26
N GLY A 95 -18.64 -4.09 -6.44
CA GLY A 95 -20.05 -4.37 -6.65
C GLY A 95 -20.95 -3.12 -6.67
N ARG A 96 -20.50 -1.96 -6.16
CA ARG A 96 -21.29 -0.72 -6.21
C ARG A 96 -21.29 -0.09 -7.59
N ASN A 97 -20.19 -0.21 -8.33
CA ASN A 97 -20.01 0.38 -9.65
C ASN A 97 -19.96 -0.68 -10.76
N ASN A 98 -20.10 -1.97 -10.40
CA ASN A 98 -19.96 -3.12 -11.28
C ASN A 98 -18.65 -3.07 -12.10
N GLU A 99 -17.54 -2.73 -11.44
CA GLU A 99 -16.23 -2.52 -12.08
C GLU A 99 -15.18 -3.49 -11.52
N ASN A 100 -14.43 -4.14 -12.41
CA ASN A 100 -13.22 -4.86 -12.04
C ASN A 100 -12.08 -3.86 -11.82
N CYS A 101 -11.66 -3.75 -10.56
CA CYS A 101 -10.59 -2.90 -10.09
C CYS A 101 -9.34 -3.74 -9.81
N PHE A 102 -8.21 -3.08 -9.56
CA PHE A 102 -6.99 -3.74 -9.12
C PHE A 102 -6.59 -3.24 -7.74
N LEU A 103 -6.40 -4.15 -6.79
CA LEU A 103 -5.98 -3.86 -5.42
C LEU A 103 -4.47 -4.10 -5.31
N VAL A 104 -3.78 -3.16 -4.66
CA VAL A 104 -2.48 -3.38 -4.02
C VAL A 104 -2.66 -3.14 -2.53
N ASP A 105 -2.58 -4.21 -1.75
CA ASP A 105 -2.70 -4.21 -0.31
C ASP A 105 -1.32 -4.48 0.30
N SER A 106 -0.76 -3.51 1.00
CA SER A 106 0.61 -3.56 1.52
C SER A 106 0.61 -3.33 3.03
N ASP A 107 1.05 -4.34 3.79
CA ASP A 107 1.26 -4.26 5.23
C ASP A 107 2.75 -4.14 5.51
N PHE A 108 3.20 -2.94 5.88
CA PHE A 108 4.57 -2.67 6.32
C PHE A 108 4.67 -2.90 7.81
N TYR A 109 5.55 -3.78 8.26
CA TYR A 109 5.62 -4.12 9.67
C TYR A 109 7.01 -4.51 10.16
N THR A 110 7.19 -4.46 11.47
CA THR A 110 8.29 -5.09 12.20
C THR A 110 7.72 -5.86 13.37
N GLU A 111 8.37 -6.98 13.70
CA GLU A 111 8.08 -7.79 14.90
C GLU A 111 9.16 -7.62 15.97
N GLN A 112 10.06 -6.64 15.77
CA GLN A 112 11.05 -6.27 16.77
C GLN A 112 10.36 -5.57 17.94
N GLN A 113 10.70 -5.98 19.16
CA GLN A 113 10.26 -5.29 20.37
C GLN A 113 10.63 -3.81 20.29
N THR A 114 9.64 -2.95 20.39
CA THR A 114 9.81 -1.51 20.20
C THR A 114 9.22 -0.74 21.38
N ALA A 115 10.02 0.12 21.99
CA ALA A 115 9.57 0.97 23.08
C ALA A 115 8.50 1.97 22.58
N PRO A 116 7.52 2.38 23.42
CA PRO A 116 6.47 3.32 23.03
C PRO A 116 6.97 4.64 22.43
N SER A 117 8.16 5.10 22.82
CA SER A 117 8.80 6.32 22.29
C SER A 117 9.18 6.21 20.81
N HIS A 118 9.44 5.01 20.29
CA HIS A 118 9.92 4.79 18.92
C HIS A 118 8.82 4.38 17.93
N VAL A 119 7.58 4.24 18.40
CA VAL A 119 6.47 3.77 17.56
C VAL A 119 6.23 4.71 16.37
N PHE A 120 6.20 6.02 16.61
CA PHE A 120 5.97 6.99 15.53
C PHE A 120 7.12 7.05 14.53
N ASP A 121 8.37 6.87 14.98
CA ASP A 121 9.53 6.82 14.10
C ASP A 121 9.39 5.66 13.10
N ARG A 122 8.99 4.47 13.59
CA ARG A 122 8.73 3.30 12.75
C ARG A 122 7.57 3.53 11.79
N LEU A 123 6.45 4.09 12.25
CA LEU A 123 5.29 4.38 11.40
C LEU A 123 5.62 5.42 10.32
N ASN A 124 6.43 6.43 10.64
CA ASN A 124 6.89 7.44 9.69
C ASN A 124 7.78 6.79 8.61
N ALA A 125 8.72 5.93 9.01
CA ALA A 125 9.55 5.17 8.07
C ALA A 125 8.70 4.31 7.14
N PHE A 126 7.71 3.57 7.67
CA PHE A 126 6.78 2.77 6.87
C PHE A 126 5.96 3.61 5.89
N ASN A 127 5.50 4.80 6.30
CA ASN A 127 4.83 5.72 5.39
C ASN A 127 5.76 6.16 4.23
N HIS A 128 7.04 6.39 4.47
CA HIS A 128 8.00 6.68 3.39
C HIS A 128 8.25 5.48 2.47
N TYR A 129 8.26 4.26 3.00
CA TYR A 129 8.37 3.04 2.18
C TYR A 129 7.11 2.82 1.36
N ALA A 130 5.92 2.98 1.94
CA ALA A 130 4.63 2.79 1.27
C ALA A 130 4.49 3.65 0.01
N ARG A 131 4.85 4.93 0.09
CA ARG A 131 4.81 5.84 -1.08
C ARG A 131 5.71 5.38 -2.22
N ARG A 132 6.94 4.97 -1.90
CA ARG A 132 7.91 4.47 -2.89
C ARG A 132 7.48 3.13 -3.46
N PHE A 133 6.96 2.25 -2.61
CA PHE A 133 6.46 0.94 -3.00
C PHE A 133 5.28 1.03 -3.97
N PHE A 134 4.27 1.84 -3.65
CA PHE A 134 3.13 2.01 -4.55
C PHE A 134 3.57 2.63 -5.88
N ARG A 135 4.49 3.61 -5.86
CA ARG A 135 5.07 4.15 -7.09
C ARG A 135 5.80 3.09 -7.92
N TRP A 136 6.53 2.19 -7.27
CA TRP A 136 7.20 1.04 -7.91
C TRP A 136 6.21 0.00 -8.44
N CYS A 137 4.97 -0.05 -7.94
CA CYS A 137 3.95 -0.98 -8.44
C CYS A 137 3.29 -0.53 -9.75
N ILE A 138 3.34 0.76 -10.06
CA ILE A 138 2.57 1.38 -11.15
C ILE A 138 3.47 1.89 -12.27
N THR A 139 2.92 2.02 -13.47
CA THR A 139 3.59 2.67 -14.60
C THR A 139 3.48 4.20 -14.51
N ASP A 140 4.26 4.88 -15.34
CA ASP A 140 4.22 6.35 -15.45
C ASP A 140 2.84 6.84 -15.89
N ARG A 141 2.19 6.12 -16.83
CA ARG A 141 0.84 6.40 -17.29
C ARG A 141 -0.17 6.45 -16.14
N LEU A 142 -0.18 5.43 -15.28
CA LEU A 142 -1.08 5.43 -14.13
C LEU A 142 -0.70 6.52 -13.12
N HIS A 143 0.60 6.73 -12.90
CA HIS A 143 1.09 7.78 -12.01
C HIS A 143 0.61 9.19 -12.45
N GLU A 144 0.77 9.52 -13.72
CA GLU A 144 0.33 10.80 -14.30
C GLU A 144 -1.18 10.97 -14.24
N ALA A 145 -1.95 9.92 -14.57
CA ALA A 145 -3.41 9.95 -14.52
C ALA A 145 -3.96 10.23 -13.12
N MET A 146 -3.25 9.82 -12.06
CA MET A 146 -3.62 10.11 -10.68
C MET A 146 -3.35 11.56 -10.24
N ARG A 147 -2.60 12.34 -11.03
CA ARG A 147 -2.27 13.75 -10.74
C ARG A 147 -1.78 13.97 -9.30
N PRO A 148 -0.68 13.32 -8.89
CA PRO A 148 -0.15 13.46 -7.55
C PRO A 148 0.25 14.92 -7.29
N HIS A 149 -0.09 15.41 -6.11
CA HIS A 149 0.36 16.74 -5.66
C HIS A 149 1.58 16.56 -4.76
N PRO A 150 2.58 17.46 -4.83
CA PRO A 150 3.63 17.50 -3.82
C PRO A 150 2.98 17.59 -2.45
N VAL A 151 3.46 16.78 -1.50
CA VAL A 151 3.10 16.99 -0.10
C VAL A 151 3.73 18.32 0.28
N SER A 152 2.91 19.36 0.43
CA SER A 152 3.36 20.62 1.02
C SER A 152 4.07 20.28 2.32
N SER A 153 5.31 20.72 2.47
CA SER A 153 6.08 20.60 3.71
C SER A 153 5.27 21.32 4.80
N LEU A 154 4.58 20.54 5.64
CA LEU A 154 3.92 20.99 6.86
C LEU A 154 4.88 20.83 8.03
#